data_AF-A0A852SMS0-F1
#
_entry.id   AF-A0A852SMS0-F1
#
_cell.length_a   1.000
_cell.length_b   1.000
_cell.length_c   1.000
_cell.angle_alpha   90.00
_cell.angle_beta   90.00
_cell.angle_gamma   90.00
#
_symmetry.space_group_name_H-M   'P 1'
#
loop_
_entity.id
_entity.type
_entity.pdbx_description
1 polymer ?
#
loop_
_entity_poly.entity_id
_entity_poly.type
_entity_poly.pdbx_seq_one_letter_code
_entity_poly.pdbx_strand_id
1 'polypeptide(L)'
;MAHRQRVKAGEARSSGQGGPGDEKTCAVCGRRMEWRAKWAVNWSEVRYCSDACRKHGIGDVDRQLEATILELLAARAATSTICPSDAARAVGEEDTWRDLMEPARQAARRLVAAGEVEITQGGSVVDPSTAKGPIRIRRRRGSDPGLDRS
;
A
#
# COMPACT_ATOMS: atom_id res chain seq x y z
N MET A 1 -19.94 -57.94 -5.11
CA MET A 1 -20.14 -56.82 -4.15
C MET A 1 -18.83 -56.64 -3.39
N ALA A 2 -18.10 -55.53 -3.33
CA ALA A 2 -18.13 -54.27 -4.02
C ALA A 2 -16.66 -53.89 -4.26
N HIS A 3 -16.31 -53.57 -5.52
CA HIS A 3 -15.06 -52.91 -5.85
C HIS A 3 -15.03 -51.56 -5.15
N ARG A 4 -14.07 -51.31 -4.25
CA ARG A 4 -13.82 -49.97 -3.73
C ARG A 4 -12.55 -49.42 -4.36
N GLN A 5 -12.76 -48.63 -5.41
CA GLN A 5 -11.75 -47.91 -6.17
C GLN A 5 -10.92 -46.97 -5.28
N ARG A 6 -9.62 -46.91 -5.60
CA ARG A 6 -8.68 -45.88 -5.15
C ARG A 6 -9.04 -44.56 -5.85
N VAL A 7 -9.36 -43.52 -5.08
CA VAL A 7 -9.46 -42.16 -5.63
C VAL A 7 -8.06 -41.55 -5.71
N LYS A 8 -7.56 -41.31 -6.92
CA LYS A 8 -6.55 -40.29 -7.19
C LYS A 8 -7.29 -39.05 -7.71
N ALA A 9 -7.20 -37.94 -7.00
CA ALA A 9 -7.53 -36.58 -7.47
C ALA A 9 -7.00 -35.61 -6.40
N GLY A 10 -6.31 -34.51 -6.68
CA GLY A 10 -5.90 -33.94 -7.95
C GLY A 10 -4.85 -32.87 -7.62
N GLU A 11 -3.82 -32.83 -8.46
CA GLU A 11 -2.78 -31.81 -8.43
C GLU A 11 -3.43 -30.42 -8.57
N ALA A 12 -3.20 -29.56 -7.58
CA ALA A 12 -3.67 -28.18 -7.61
C ALA A 12 -2.94 -27.44 -8.72
N ARG A 13 -3.56 -27.34 -9.90
CA ARG A 13 -3.12 -26.45 -10.97
C ARG A 13 -3.28 -25.01 -10.46
N SER A 14 -2.16 -24.38 -10.15
CA SER A 14 -2.07 -22.94 -9.90
C SER A 14 -2.40 -22.19 -11.18
N SER A 15 -3.68 -21.84 -11.37
CA SER A 15 -4.13 -20.92 -12.41
C SER A 15 -3.94 -19.48 -11.93
N GLY A 16 -2.69 -19.10 -11.68
CA GLY A 16 -2.32 -17.76 -11.24
C GLY A 16 -1.88 -16.88 -12.41
N GLN A 17 -2.75 -16.59 -13.37
CA GLN A 17 -2.51 -15.51 -14.34
C GLN A 17 -3.53 -14.41 -14.11
N GLY A 18 -3.18 -13.49 -13.22
CA GLY A 18 -3.95 -12.28 -13.05
C GLY A 18 -3.94 -11.44 -14.33
N GLY A 19 -5.07 -10.81 -14.65
CA GLY A 19 -5.30 -10.12 -15.92
C GLY A 19 -5.34 -8.60 -15.78
N PRO A 20 -5.52 -7.87 -16.90
CA PRO A 20 -5.88 -6.46 -16.87
C PRO A 20 -7.18 -6.31 -16.06
N GLY A 21 -7.08 -5.74 -14.86
CA GLY A 21 -8.19 -5.62 -13.90
C GLY A 21 -7.80 -5.95 -12.46
N ASP A 22 -6.76 -6.76 -12.26
CA ASP A 22 -6.26 -7.05 -10.92
C ASP A 22 -5.44 -5.87 -10.40
N GLU A 23 -5.98 -5.16 -9.41
CA GLU A 23 -5.31 -4.04 -8.76
C GLU A 23 -4.11 -4.55 -7.96
N LYS A 24 -2.93 -3.99 -8.23
CA LYS A 24 -1.70 -4.28 -7.48
C LYS A 24 -1.06 -2.99 -7.03
N THR A 25 -0.35 -3.08 -5.92
CA THR A 25 0.44 -1.98 -5.37
C THR A 25 1.91 -2.35 -5.43
N CYS A 26 2.76 -1.41 -5.83
CA CYS A 26 4.20 -1.58 -5.79
C CYS A 26 4.65 -1.76 -4.34
N ALA A 27 5.36 -2.86 -4.05
CA ALA A 27 5.85 -3.15 -2.71
C ALA A 27 6.77 -2.05 -2.16
N VAL A 28 7.47 -1.32 -3.02
CA VAL A 28 8.46 -0.29 -2.60
C VAL A 28 7.84 1.09 -2.47
N CYS A 29 7.22 1.64 -3.52
CA CYS A 29 6.72 3.02 -3.46
C CYS A 29 5.26 3.14 -3.03
N GLY A 30 4.55 2.01 -2.88
CA GLY A 30 3.14 1.97 -2.50
C GLY A 30 2.17 2.53 -3.56
N ARG A 31 2.64 2.89 -4.77
CA ARG A 31 1.74 3.32 -5.84
C ARG A 31 1.00 2.15 -6.44
N ARG A 32 -0.25 2.38 -6.84
CA ARG A 32 -1.00 1.48 -7.70
C ARG A 32 -0.24 1.25 -8.99
N MET A 33 -0.20 -0.01 -9.40
CA MET A 33 0.46 -0.46 -10.60
C MET A 33 -0.57 -0.49 -11.74
N GLU A 34 -0.31 0.30 -12.78
CA GLU A 34 -1.08 0.21 -14.02
C GLU A 34 -0.61 -1.00 -14.82
N TRP A 35 -1.56 -1.81 -15.30
CA TRP A 35 -1.26 -2.97 -16.12
C TRP A 35 -0.47 -2.57 -17.37
N ARG A 36 0.49 -3.41 -17.78
CA ARG A 36 1.28 -3.20 -19.00
C ARG A 36 1.40 -4.51 -19.78
N ALA A 37 1.36 -4.43 -21.12
CA ALA A 37 1.36 -5.62 -21.99
C ALA A 37 2.51 -6.61 -21.71
N LYS A 38 3.71 -6.10 -21.40
CA LYS A 38 4.88 -6.95 -21.06
C LYS A 38 4.74 -7.75 -19.74
N TRP A 39 3.69 -7.52 -18.96
CA TRP A 39 3.37 -8.29 -17.75
C TRP A 39 2.32 -9.37 -17.97
N ALA A 40 1.76 -9.50 -19.17
CA ALA A 40 0.68 -10.45 -19.45
C ALA A 40 1.02 -11.89 -19.04
N VAL A 41 2.30 -12.28 -19.11
CA VAL A 41 2.74 -13.65 -18.87
C VAL A 41 2.97 -13.96 -17.38
N ASN A 42 3.28 -12.95 -16.55
CA ASN A 42 3.73 -13.17 -15.17
C ASN A 42 3.21 -12.14 -14.16
N TRP A 43 2.04 -11.54 -14.43
CA TRP A 43 1.48 -10.48 -13.58
C TRP A 43 1.36 -10.84 -12.10
N SER A 44 1.06 -12.10 -11.78
CA SER A 44 0.99 -12.61 -10.41
C SER A 44 2.30 -12.43 -9.64
N GLU A 45 3.45 -12.59 -10.30
CA GLU A 45 4.80 -12.47 -9.73
C GLU A 45 5.33 -11.03 -9.69
N VAL A 46 4.68 -10.10 -10.39
CA VAL A 46 5.12 -8.71 -10.48
C VAL A 46 4.87 -8.00 -9.14
N ARG A 47 5.95 -7.51 -8.51
CA ARG A 47 5.92 -6.81 -7.21
C ARG A 47 6.26 -5.31 -7.27
N TYR A 48 6.86 -4.85 -8.39
CA TYR A 48 7.44 -3.51 -8.47
C TYR A 48 6.99 -2.78 -9.75
N CYS A 49 6.64 -1.50 -9.62
CA CYS A 49 6.20 -0.68 -10.76
C CYS A 49 7.31 -0.42 -11.80
N SER A 50 8.57 -0.40 -11.37
CA SER A 50 9.71 -0.06 -12.22
C SER A 50 10.99 -0.76 -11.75
N ASP A 51 12.02 -0.78 -12.62
CA ASP A 51 13.33 -1.32 -12.25
C ASP A 51 14.02 -0.46 -11.18
N ALA A 52 13.75 0.85 -11.14
CA ALA A 52 14.22 1.72 -10.06
C ALA A 52 13.69 1.27 -8.69
N CYS A 53 12.39 1.00 -8.56
CA CYS A 53 11.83 0.46 -7.33
C CYS A 53 12.39 -0.93 -7.01
N ARG A 54 12.55 -1.81 -8.01
CA ARG A 54 13.17 -3.12 -7.80
C ARG A 54 14.58 -3.02 -7.23
N LYS A 55 15.40 -2.11 -7.76
CA LYS A 55 16.80 -1.89 -7.34
C LYS A 55 16.90 -1.21 -5.97
N HIS A 56 15.99 -0.27 -5.68
CA HIS A 56 16.00 0.48 -4.43
C HIS A 56 15.58 -0.38 -3.22
N GLY A 57 14.50 -1.16 -3.35
CA GLY A 57 13.95 -1.92 -2.23
C GLY A 57 13.33 -1.04 -1.14
N ILE A 58 13.01 -1.63 0.02
CA ILE A 58 12.54 -0.93 1.23
C ILE A 58 13.69 -0.91 2.24
N GLY A 59 14.16 0.29 2.60
CA GLY A 59 15.24 0.48 3.57
C GLY A 59 14.78 0.57 5.03
N ASP A 60 15.71 0.84 5.94
CA ASP A 60 15.39 1.05 7.37
C ASP A 60 14.64 2.36 7.59
N VAL A 61 15.03 3.43 6.89
CA VAL A 61 14.35 4.73 6.91
C VAL A 61 12.89 4.61 6.46
N ASP A 62 12.61 3.79 5.45
CA ASP A 62 11.25 3.53 4.99
C ASP A 62 10.36 2.90 6.08
N ARG A 63 10.90 1.90 6.78
CA ARG A 63 10.20 1.20 7.87
C ARG A 63 10.02 2.12 9.07
N GLN A 64 11.02 2.95 9.37
CA GLN A 64 10.93 3.95 10.41
C GLN A 64 9.83 4.98 10.10
N LEU A 65 9.75 5.47 8.87
CA LEU A 65 8.69 6.39 8.45
C LEU A 65 7.29 5.79 8.59
N GLU A 66 7.11 4.50 8.26
CA GLU A 66 5.83 3.81 8.49
C GLU A 66 5.48 3.75 9.97
N ALA A 67 6.41 3.30 10.81
CA ALA A 67 6.22 3.23 12.25
C ALA A 67 5.87 4.60 12.84
N THR A 68 6.63 5.63 12.47
CA THR A 68 6.41 7.00 12.93
C THR A 68 5.06 7.56 12.47
N ILE A 69 4.60 7.27 11.25
CA ILE A 69 3.24 7.68 10.81
C ILE A 69 2.18 7.06 11.74
N LEU A 70 2.29 5.76 12.04
CA LEU A 70 1.35 5.07 12.90
C LEU A 70 1.40 5.58 14.34
N GLU A 71 2.59 5.81 14.91
CA GLU A 71 2.79 6.37 16.24
C GLU A 71 2.21 7.79 16.37
N LEU A 72 2.51 8.65 15.39
CA LEU A 72 2.01 10.02 15.34
C LEU A 72 0.48 10.06 15.24
N LEU A 73 -0.12 9.13 14.51
CA LEU A 73 -1.56 8.97 14.46
C LEU A 73 -2.09 8.43 15.78
N ALA A 74 -1.45 7.42 16.38
CA ALA A 74 -1.80 6.77 17.64
C ALA A 74 -1.86 7.75 18.82
N ALA A 75 -0.92 8.70 18.87
CA ALA A 75 -0.83 9.71 19.92
C ALA A 75 -1.89 10.82 19.83
N ARG A 76 -2.62 10.93 18.71
CA ARG A 76 -3.64 11.97 18.47
C ARG A 76 -5.06 11.42 18.62
N ALA A 77 -6.04 12.31 18.70
CA ALA A 77 -7.46 11.93 18.69
C ALA A 77 -7.80 11.15 17.40
N ALA A 78 -8.77 10.23 17.47
CA ALA A 78 -9.12 9.33 16.36
C ALA A 78 -9.54 10.05 15.07
N THR A 79 -10.00 11.29 15.17
CA THR A 79 -10.42 12.12 14.02
C THR A 79 -9.29 13.01 13.47
N SER A 80 -8.14 13.07 14.15
CA SER A 80 -7.02 13.91 13.75
C SER A 80 -6.34 13.41 12.48
N THR A 81 -5.61 14.32 11.85
CA THR A 81 -4.79 14.03 10.67
C THR A 81 -3.36 14.51 10.90
N ILE A 82 -2.42 13.94 10.15
CA ILE A 82 -1.04 14.43 10.01
C ILE A 82 -0.74 14.75 8.54
N CYS A 83 0.41 15.32 8.23
CA CYS A 83 0.94 15.37 6.86
C CYS A 83 2.26 14.60 6.75
N PRO A 84 2.75 14.30 5.52
CA PRO A 84 4.02 13.61 5.33
C PRO A 84 5.22 14.31 5.99
N SER A 85 5.19 15.65 6.09
CA SER A 85 6.27 16.39 6.75
C SER A 85 6.32 16.16 8.26
N ASP A 86 5.22 15.77 8.91
CA ASP A 86 5.23 15.46 10.35
C ASP A 86 6.10 14.22 10.61
N ALA A 87 5.93 13.17 9.80
CA ALA A 87 6.75 11.96 9.88
C ALA A 87 8.19 12.22 9.41
N ALA A 88 8.37 12.96 8.32
CA ALA A 88 9.71 13.30 7.82
C ALA A 88 10.53 14.07 8.86
N ARG A 89 9.94 15.05 9.56
CA ARG A 89 10.63 15.82 10.62
C ARG A 89 10.92 15.02 11.88
N ALA A 90 10.11 13.99 12.15
CA ALA A 90 10.32 13.12 13.30
C ALA A 90 11.41 12.07 13.06
N VAL A 91 11.63 11.68 11.80
CA VAL A 91 12.67 10.70 11.41
C VAL A 91 13.98 11.38 11.00
N GLY A 92 13.89 12.47 10.24
CA GLY A 92 15.05 13.18 9.70
C GLY A 92 15.67 14.17 10.69
N GLU A 93 16.92 14.49 10.45
CA GLU A 93 17.63 15.55 11.18
C GLU A 93 17.14 16.94 10.72
N GLU A 94 17.44 17.99 11.49
CA GLU A 94 16.84 19.33 11.35
C GLU A 94 16.99 19.93 9.93
N ASP A 95 18.11 19.67 9.26
CA ASP A 95 18.39 20.19 7.92
C ASP A 95 18.13 19.21 6.76
N THR A 96 17.95 17.92 7.04
CA THR A 96 17.86 16.86 5.99
C THR A 96 16.47 16.24 5.85
N TRP A 97 15.54 16.52 6.76
CA TRP A 97 14.19 15.93 6.71
C TRP A 97 13.43 16.19 5.39
N ARG A 98 13.78 17.25 4.65
CA ARG A 98 13.15 17.56 3.36
C ARG A 98 13.40 16.47 2.31
N ASP A 99 14.55 15.81 2.37
CA ASP A 99 14.88 14.69 1.47
C ASP A 99 14.00 13.45 1.75
N LEU A 100 13.41 13.38 2.96
CA LEU A 100 12.46 12.35 3.36
C LEU A 100 11.02 12.65 2.95
N MET A 101 10.73 13.76 2.26
CA MET A 101 9.36 14.09 1.84
C MET A 101 8.75 13.01 0.92
N GLU A 102 9.47 12.58 -0.11
CA GLU A 102 8.98 11.55 -1.02
C GLU A 102 8.99 10.16 -0.37
N PRO A 103 10.03 9.74 0.37
CA PRO A 103 9.98 8.55 1.22
C PRO A 103 8.77 8.53 2.18
N ALA A 104 8.43 9.64 2.83
CA ALA A 104 7.28 9.73 3.72
C ALA A 104 5.95 9.55 2.97
N ARG A 105 5.84 10.07 1.73
CA ARG A 105 4.68 9.81 0.86
C ARG A 105 4.61 8.35 0.44
N GLN A 106 5.74 7.70 0.16
CA GLN A 106 5.81 6.27 -0.16
C GLN A 106 5.38 5.41 1.04
N ALA A 107 5.85 5.72 2.24
CA ALA A 107 5.42 5.07 3.48
C ALA A 107 3.91 5.19 3.69
N ALA A 108 3.37 6.41 3.56
CA ALA A 108 1.93 6.64 3.67
C ALA A 108 1.13 5.82 2.63
N ARG A 109 1.62 5.72 1.39
CA ARG A 109 1.03 4.88 0.35
C ARG A 109 1.05 3.39 0.69
N ARG A 110 2.17 2.87 1.23
CA ARG A 110 2.26 1.48 1.67
C ARG A 110 1.29 1.19 2.80
N LEU A 111 1.12 2.11 3.75
CA LEU A 111 0.13 1.99 4.83
C LEU A 111 -1.32 2.05 4.33
N VAL A 112 -1.62 2.84 3.29
CA VAL A 112 -2.95 2.79 2.62
C VAL A 112 -3.17 1.41 2.00
N ALA A 113 -2.17 0.87 1.30
CA ALA A 113 -2.26 -0.45 0.69
C ALA A 113 -2.38 -1.58 1.71
N ALA A 114 -1.83 -1.40 2.92
CA ALA A 114 -2.01 -2.30 4.06
C ALA A 114 -3.38 -2.15 4.74
N GLY A 115 -4.17 -1.12 4.41
CA GLY A 115 -5.47 -0.86 5.02
C GLY A 115 -5.39 -0.19 6.40
N GLU A 116 -4.24 0.37 6.78
CA GLU A 116 -4.02 0.98 8.11
C GLU A 116 -4.47 2.45 8.16
N VAL A 117 -4.28 3.18 7.04
CA VAL A 117 -4.53 4.61 6.96
C VAL A 117 -5.30 4.98 5.70
N GLU A 118 -5.87 6.19 5.72
CA GLU A 118 -6.44 6.86 4.54
C GLU A 118 -5.67 8.14 4.25
N ILE A 119 -5.51 8.46 2.97
CA ILE A 119 -4.99 9.73 2.50
C ILE A 119 -6.15 10.60 2.01
N THR A 120 -6.16 11.86 2.44
CA THR A 120 -7.22 12.83 2.13
C THR A 120 -6.65 14.14 1.60
N GLN A 121 -7.44 14.84 0.80
CA GLN A 121 -7.18 16.20 0.34
C GLN A 121 -8.49 16.98 0.37
N GLY A 122 -8.48 18.17 1.00
CA GLY A 122 -9.72 18.92 1.24
C GLY A 122 -10.75 18.16 2.09
N GLY A 123 -10.33 17.19 2.89
CA GLY A 123 -11.20 16.36 3.74
C GLY A 123 -11.71 15.07 3.09
N SER A 124 -11.63 14.95 1.77
CA SER A 124 -12.08 13.77 1.00
C SER A 124 -10.96 12.76 0.81
N VAL A 125 -11.28 11.46 0.86
CA VAL A 125 -10.32 10.38 0.55
C VAL A 125 -9.94 10.46 -0.93
N VAL A 126 -8.64 10.33 -1.23
CA VAL A 126 -8.09 10.42 -2.60
C VAL A 126 -7.16 9.25 -2.89
N ASP A 127 -6.99 8.90 -4.18
CA ASP A 127 -5.97 7.93 -4.60
C ASP A 127 -4.57 8.52 -4.37
N PRO A 128 -3.75 7.92 -3.50
CA PRO A 128 -2.44 8.48 -3.18
C PRO A 128 -1.39 8.29 -4.28
N SER A 129 -1.70 7.48 -5.31
CA SER A 129 -0.85 7.29 -6.49
C SER A 129 -0.91 8.48 -7.44
N THR A 130 -2.02 9.23 -7.43
CA THR A 130 -2.29 10.34 -8.36
C THR A 130 -2.44 11.69 -7.65
N ALA A 131 -2.67 11.71 -6.33
CA ALA A 131 -2.76 12.94 -5.54
C ALA A 131 -1.51 13.82 -5.66
N LYS A 132 -1.71 15.10 -5.99
CA LYS A 132 -0.66 16.12 -6.12
C LYS A 132 -0.86 17.21 -5.07
N GLY A 133 0.26 17.71 -4.52
CA GLY A 133 0.23 18.78 -3.54
C GLY A 133 0.01 18.31 -2.10
N PRO A 134 -0.46 19.19 -1.20
CA PRO A 134 -0.64 18.89 0.21
C PRO A 134 -1.67 17.79 0.44
N ILE A 135 -1.26 16.73 1.14
CA ILE A 135 -2.12 15.62 1.54
C ILE A 135 -2.16 15.51 3.05
N ARG A 136 -3.24 14.94 3.58
CA ARG A 136 -3.42 14.62 4.99
C ARG A 136 -3.57 13.11 5.15
N ILE A 137 -2.95 12.55 6.17
CA ILE A 137 -3.00 11.13 6.51
C ILE A 137 -3.84 10.99 7.78
N ARG A 138 -4.79 10.06 7.82
CA ARG A 138 -5.59 9.73 9.01
C ARG A 138 -5.69 8.22 9.18
N ARG A 139 -6.00 7.76 10.39
CA ARG A 139 -6.35 6.34 10.62
C ARG A 139 -7.54 5.97 9.74
N ARG A 140 -7.53 4.76 9.18
CA ARG A 140 -8.68 4.25 8.44
C ARG A 140 -9.90 4.28 9.35
N ARG A 141 -10.98 4.93 8.92
CA ARG A 141 -12.23 4.85 9.67
C ARG A 141 -12.79 3.46 9.41
N GLY A 142 -13.08 2.71 10.47
CA GLY A 142 -13.62 1.37 10.34
C GLY A 142 -14.78 1.38 9.34
N SER A 143 -14.66 0.59 8.27
CA SER A 143 -15.84 0.21 7.50
C SER A 143 -16.64 -0.67 8.43
N ASP A 144 -17.77 -0.19 8.91
CA ASP A 144 -18.79 -1.07 9.45
C ASP A 144 -19.29 -1.93 8.28
N PRO A 145 -19.05 -3.26 8.20
CA PRO A 145 -19.39 -4.05 7.02
C PRO A 145 -20.91 -4.30 6.84
N GLY A 146 -21.77 -3.49 7.47
CA GLY A 146 -23.19 -3.82 7.70
C GLY A 146 -24.25 -2.96 7.00
N LEU A 147 -23.91 -1.96 6.18
CA LEU A 147 -24.88 -1.01 5.61
C LEU A 147 -24.76 -0.88 4.09
N ASP A 148 -24.83 -1.99 3.35
CA ASP A 148 -25.17 -1.99 1.91
C ASP A 148 -25.63 -3.38 1.46
N ARG A 149 -26.80 -3.83 1.95
CA ARG A 149 -27.65 -4.84 1.31
C ARG A 149 -29.10 -4.56 1.71
N SER A 150 -29.82 -3.76 0.93
CA SER A 150 -31.28 -3.65 0.98
C SER A 150 -31.81 -3.36 -0.42
#